data_AF-A0A5N4DJV0-F1
#
_entry.id   AF-A0A5N4DJV0-F1
#
_cell.length_a   1.000
_cell.length_b   1.000
_cell.length_c   1.000
_cell.angle_alpha   90.00
_cell.angle_beta   90.00
_cell.angle_gamma   90.00
#
_symmetry.space_group_name_H-M   'P 1'
#
loop_
_entity.id
_entity.type
_entity.pdbx_description
1 polymer ?
#
loop_
_entity_poly.entity_id
_entity_poly.type
_entity_poly.pdbx_seq_one_letter_code
_entity_poly.pdbx_strand_id
1 'polypeptide(L)'
;ETNALDSRNPHYNVSEDGTLVISQPPAQDAGAYVYTATNAVGFSSQEMRLSVNIPDASANSRAQVPCEQSHDTDKPLRVTAKAGDEMTLDCEAQGTPPPLITWTKDSRSVPPVTDR
;
A
#
# COMPACT_ATOMS: atom_id res chain seq x y z
N GLU A 1 -26.02 11.06 4.76
CA GLU A 1 -26.74 9.78 4.89
C GLU A 1 -25.73 8.65 4.92
N THR A 2 -25.79 7.78 5.91
CA THR A 2 -24.99 6.55 5.97
C THR A 2 -25.86 5.43 5.43
N ASN A 3 -25.55 4.91 4.25
CA ASN A 3 -26.28 3.76 3.71
C ASN A 3 -25.88 2.52 4.51
N ALA A 4 -26.86 1.87 5.14
CA ALA A 4 -26.63 0.61 5.84
C ALA A 4 -26.26 -0.47 4.82
N LEU A 5 -25.14 -1.15 5.06
CA LEU A 5 -24.72 -2.29 4.27
C LEU A 5 -25.54 -3.50 4.69
N ASP A 6 -26.34 -4.05 3.78
CA ASP A 6 -27.21 -5.19 4.06
C ASP A 6 -26.67 -6.48 3.42
N SER A 7 -27.15 -7.63 3.87
CA SER A 7 -26.67 -8.93 3.37
C SER A 7 -27.09 -9.25 1.92
N ARG A 8 -27.82 -8.35 1.24
CA ARG A 8 -28.40 -8.56 -0.10
C ARG A 8 -27.66 -7.82 -1.21
N ASN A 9 -26.36 -7.58 -1.01
CA ASN A 9 -25.53 -6.98 -2.04
C ASN A 9 -24.65 -8.04 -2.74
N PRO A 10 -24.62 -8.11 -4.08
CA PRO A 10 -23.71 -9.03 -4.78
C PRO A 10 -22.22 -8.64 -4.68
N HIS A 11 -21.91 -7.40 -4.27
CA HIS A 11 -20.56 -6.85 -4.17
C HIS A 11 -19.86 -7.15 -2.84
N TYR A 12 -20.62 -7.41 -1.77
CA TYR A 12 -20.08 -7.67 -0.43
C TYR A 12 -21.01 -8.59 0.37
N ASN A 13 -20.45 -9.32 1.32
CA ASN A 13 -21.21 -10.20 2.21
C ASN A 13 -21.11 -9.72 3.65
N VAL A 14 -22.24 -9.64 4.34
CA VAL A 14 -22.29 -9.42 5.79
C VAL A 14 -22.70 -10.72 6.46
N SER A 15 -21.77 -11.30 7.22
CA SER A 15 -21.97 -12.55 7.97
C SER A 15 -22.86 -12.33 9.20
N GLU A 16 -23.42 -13.41 9.76
CA GLU A 16 -24.34 -13.35 10.92
C GLU A 16 -23.65 -12.82 12.20
N ASP A 17 -22.33 -12.97 12.29
CA ASP A 17 -21.48 -12.42 13.35
C ASP A 17 -21.16 -10.91 13.18
N GLY A 18 -21.66 -10.27 12.11
CA GLY A 18 -21.41 -8.87 11.81
C GLY A 18 -20.14 -8.60 10.98
N THR A 19 -19.47 -9.65 10.49
CA THR A 19 -18.27 -9.51 9.66
C THR A 19 -18.63 -9.06 8.23
N LEU A 20 -18.05 -7.95 7.77
CA LEU A 20 -18.14 -7.48 6.38
C LEU A 20 -16.99 -8.05 5.53
N VAL A 21 -17.33 -8.72 4.43
CA VAL A 21 -16.37 -9.31 3.49
C VAL A 21 -16.58 -8.70 2.11
N ILE A 22 -15.54 -8.06 1.57
CA ILE A 22 -15.49 -7.51 0.21
C ILE A 22 -14.42 -8.26 -0.55
N SER A 23 -14.80 -9.02 -1.59
CA SER A 23 -13.85 -9.82 -2.37
C SER A 23 -13.24 -8.97 -3.48
N GLN A 24 -11.91 -8.89 -3.54
CA GLN A 24 -11.16 -8.11 -4.54
C GLN A 24 -11.66 -6.66 -4.65
N PRO A 25 -11.58 -5.88 -3.57
CA PRO A 25 -12.16 -4.54 -3.52
C PRO A 25 -11.52 -3.63 -4.59
N PRO A 26 -12.31 -2.98 -5.47
CA PRO A 26 -11.83 -1.87 -6.29
C PRO A 26 -11.54 -0.61 -5.45
N ALA A 27 -10.86 0.36 -6.07
CA ALA A 27 -10.53 1.67 -5.48
C ALA A 27 -11.72 2.35 -4.78
N GLN A 28 -12.89 2.23 -5.39
CA GLN A 28 -14.14 2.87 -4.99
C GLN A 28 -14.70 2.35 -3.66
N ASP A 29 -14.22 1.20 -3.18
CA ASP A 29 -14.59 0.66 -1.87
C ASP A 29 -13.75 1.25 -0.74
N ALA A 30 -12.69 2.00 -1.05
CA ALA A 30 -11.94 2.71 -0.02
C ALA A 30 -12.80 3.82 0.60
N GLY A 31 -12.80 3.94 1.93
CA GLY A 31 -13.65 4.89 2.62
C GLY A 31 -13.86 4.62 4.10
N ALA A 32 -14.71 5.42 4.72
CA ALA A 32 -15.13 5.23 6.11
C ALA A 32 -16.34 4.29 6.18
N TYR A 33 -16.20 3.24 7.00
CA TYR A 33 -17.24 2.27 7.32
C TYR A 33 -17.62 2.44 8.78
N VAL A 34 -18.91 2.39 9.09
CA VAL A 34 -19.41 2.49 10.46
C VAL A 34 -20.05 1.17 10.84
N TYR A 35 -19.49 0.50 11.84
CA TYR A 35 -20.13 -0.64 12.47
C TYR A 35 -21.03 -0.16 13.59
N THR A 36 -22.26 -0.68 13.67
CA THR A 36 -23.22 -0.35 14.72
C THR A 36 -23.75 -1.62 15.37
N ALA A 37 -23.49 -1.79 16.66
CA ALA A 37 -24.03 -2.86 17.48
C ALA A 37 -25.25 -2.36 18.26
N THR A 38 -26.35 -3.11 18.20
CA THR A 38 -27.61 -2.74 18.85
C THR A 38 -28.04 -3.83 19.83
N ASN A 39 -28.52 -3.44 21.00
CA ASN A 39 -29.14 -4.33 21.98
C ASN A 39 -30.52 -3.78 22.40
N ALA A 40 -31.19 -4.44 23.35
CA ALA A 40 -32.54 -4.05 23.80
C ALA A 40 -32.63 -2.65 24.44
N VAL A 41 -31.50 -2.05 24.85
CA VAL A 41 -31.45 -0.80 25.61
C VAL A 41 -30.86 0.35 24.79
N GLY A 42 -30.14 0.06 23.70
CA GLY A 42 -29.55 1.09 22.85
C GLY A 42 -28.61 0.54 21.79
N PHE A 43 -27.72 1.41 21.31
CA PHE A 43 -26.73 1.08 20.28
C PHE A 43 -25.36 1.70 20.59
N SER A 44 -24.32 1.14 19.98
CA SER A 44 -22.96 1.67 19.97
C SER A 44 -22.40 1.59 18.57
N SER A 45 -21.70 2.63 18.12
CA SER A 45 -21.15 2.71 16.77
C SER A 45 -19.67 3.06 16.78
N GLN A 46 -18.92 2.51 15.82
CA GLN A 46 -17.51 2.80 15.62
C GLN A 46 -17.19 2.97 14.13
N GLU A 47 -16.44 4.04 13.80
CA GLU A 47 -15.93 4.28 12.45
C GLU A 47 -14.58 3.59 12.25
N MET A 48 -14.40 2.96 11.09
CA MET A 48 -13.16 2.37 10.61
C MET A 48 -12.90 2.83 9.16
N ARG A 49 -11.63 3.05 8.79
CA ARG A 49 -11.25 3.44 7.42
C ARG A 49 -10.65 2.24 6.69
N LEU A 50 -11.22 1.93 5.52
CA LEU A 50 -10.69 0.95 4.57
C LEU A 50 -9.84 1.67 3.53
N SER A 51 -8.58 1.23 3.39
CA SER A 51 -7.70 1.64 2.30
C SER A 51 -7.48 0.46 1.36
N VAL A 52 -7.68 0.68 0.06
CA VAL A 52 -7.47 -0.34 -0.97
C VAL A 52 -6.16 -0.04 -1.69
N ASN A 53 -5.23 -0.99 -1.62
CA ASN A 53 -3.96 -0.89 -2.34
C ASN A 53 -4.14 -1.47 -3.73
N ILE A 54 -3.96 -0.64 -4.75
CA ILE A 54 -4.13 -1.05 -6.15
C ILE A 54 -2.73 -1.18 -6.73
N PRO A 55 -2.28 -2.40 -7.07
CA PRO A 55 -1.09 -2.55 -7.89
C PRO A 55 -1.43 -1.92 -9.25
N ASP A 56 -0.78 -0.82 -9.60
CA ASP A 56 -1.03 -0.14 -10.85
C ASP A 56 -0.71 -1.09 -12.01
N ALA A 57 -1.73 -1.53 -12.75
CA ALA A 57 -1.55 -2.42 -13.89
C ALA A 57 -0.82 -1.74 -15.05
N SER A 58 -0.74 -0.40 -15.06
CA SER A 58 0.06 0.37 -16.02
C SER A 58 1.54 0.42 -15.64
N ALA A 59 1.87 0.20 -14.36
CA ALA A 59 3.24 0.09 -13.87
C ALA A 59 3.47 -1.36 -13.44
N ASN A 60 3.60 -2.26 -14.43
CA ASN A 60 4.39 -3.50 -14.34
C ASN A 60 4.90 -3.82 -12.93
N SER A 61 4.04 -4.49 -12.17
CA SER A 61 4.01 -4.66 -10.71
C SER A 61 5.19 -5.39 -10.05
N ARG A 62 6.40 -5.27 -10.58
CA ARG A 62 7.57 -5.11 -9.70
C ARG A 62 7.52 -3.66 -9.22
N ALA A 63 7.99 -3.36 -8.02
CA ALA A 63 8.42 -2.00 -7.74
C ALA A 63 9.37 -1.63 -8.89
N GLN A 64 8.89 -0.86 -9.86
CA GLN A 64 9.78 -0.27 -10.83
C GLN A 64 10.57 0.69 -9.99
N VAL A 65 11.81 0.30 -9.77
CA VAL A 65 12.83 1.25 -9.41
C VAL A 65 13.43 1.66 -10.75
N PRO A 66 12.98 2.73 -11.44
CA PRO A 66 13.85 3.41 -12.37
C PRO A 66 14.93 4.04 -11.49
N CYS A 67 15.93 3.24 -11.15
CA CYS A 67 17.26 3.82 -10.99
C CYS A 67 17.56 4.38 -12.38
N GLU A 68 17.62 5.70 -12.52
CA GLU A 68 17.81 6.41 -13.80
C GLU A 68 19.11 5.95 -14.48
N GLN A 69 19.04 4.81 -15.17
CA GLN A 69 19.98 4.22 -16.13
C GLN A 69 19.65 2.76 -16.50
N SER A 70 18.69 2.08 -15.86
CA SER A 70 18.26 0.73 -16.28
C SER A 70 16.82 0.71 -16.79
N HIS A 71 16.65 0.78 -18.11
CA HIS A 71 15.40 0.47 -18.81
C HIS A 71 15.07 -1.04 -18.79
N ASP A 72 15.80 -1.85 -18.02
CA ASP A 72 15.63 -3.29 -17.93
C ASP A 72 15.52 -3.71 -16.46
N THR A 73 14.30 -4.05 -16.05
CA THR A 73 13.85 -4.19 -14.65
C THR A 73 14.38 -5.45 -13.96
N ASP A 74 15.30 -6.18 -14.61
CA ASP A 74 15.87 -7.44 -14.11
C ASP A 74 17.40 -7.36 -13.89
N LYS A 75 18.04 -6.25 -14.23
CA LYS A 75 19.50 -6.11 -14.12
C LYS A 75 19.89 -5.05 -13.06
N PRO A 76 20.66 -5.42 -12.02
CA PRO A 76 21.10 -4.46 -11.02
C PRO A 76 21.96 -3.36 -11.65
N LEU A 77 21.72 -2.11 -11.23
CA LEU A 77 22.55 -0.97 -11.60
C LEU A 77 24.01 -1.25 -11.19
N ARG A 78 24.92 -1.16 -12.16
CA ARG A 78 26.37 -1.29 -11.93
C ARG A 78 26.99 0.10 -11.99
N VAL A 79 27.47 0.59 -10.85
CA VAL A 79 28.23 1.85 -10.76
C VAL A 79 29.68 1.56 -10.38
N THR A 80 30.61 2.43 -10.76
CA THR A 80 32.03 2.38 -10.38
C THR A 80 32.48 3.79 -10.02
N ALA A 81 33.08 3.94 -8.84
CA ALA A 81 33.61 5.20 -8.34
C ALA A 81 35.06 4.99 -7.89
N LYS A 82 35.87 6.06 -7.87
CA LYS A 82 37.22 5.98 -7.31
C LYS A 82 37.15 6.06 -5.79
N ALA A 83 38.15 5.47 -5.12
CA ALA A 83 38.25 5.57 -3.68
C ALA A 83 38.38 7.04 -3.25
N GLY A 84 37.46 7.49 -2.39
CA GLY A 84 37.42 8.86 -1.89
C GLY A 84 36.39 9.77 -2.59
N ASP A 85 35.80 9.33 -3.70
CA ASP A 85 34.75 10.08 -4.38
C ASP A 85 33.40 9.92 -3.66
N GLU A 86 32.62 10.99 -3.59
CA GLU A 86 31.22 10.93 -3.18
C GLU A 86 30.37 10.35 -4.33
N MET A 87 29.41 9.48 -3.99
CA MET A 87 28.51 8.88 -4.97
C MET A 87 27.06 8.93 -4.48
N THR A 88 26.15 9.23 -5.42
CA THR A 88 24.71 9.20 -5.21
C THR A 88 24.13 8.03 -6.01
N LEU A 89 23.24 7.26 -5.40
CA LEU A 89 22.45 6.21 -6.06
C LEU A 89 21.00 6.66 -6.09
N ASP A 90 20.52 7.05 -7.25
CA ASP A 90 19.14 7.50 -7.43
C ASP A 90 18.19 6.29 -7.53
N CYS A 91 17.07 6.40 -6.82
CA CYS A 91 16.03 5.37 -6.73
C CYS A 91 14.67 6.06 -6.74
N GLU A 92 14.04 6.14 -7.91
CA GLU A 92 12.63 6.51 -7.99
C GLU A 92 11.79 5.26 -7.81
N ALA A 93 10.71 5.30 -7.04
CA ALA A 93 9.79 4.17 -6.93
C ALA A 93 8.36 4.71 -6.88
N GLN A 94 7.51 4.17 -7.74
CA GLN A 94 6.11 4.59 -7.86
C GLN A 94 5.19 3.50 -7.32
N GLY A 95 4.13 3.91 -6.62
CA GLY A 95 3.16 3.00 -6.04
C GLY A 95 2.10 3.76 -5.25
N THR A 96 0.90 3.19 -5.19
CA THR A 96 -0.19 3.69 -4.34
C THR A 96 -0.67 2.55 -3.43
N PRO A 97 -0.41 2.61 -2.12
CA PRO A 97 0.24 3.70 -1.38
C PRO A 97 1.75 3.84 -1.72
N PRO A 98 2.37 5.00 -1.40
CA PRO A 98 3.78 5.24 -1.66
C PRO A 98 4.68 4.10 -1.15
N PRO A 99 5.60 3.57 -1.95
CA PRO A 99 6.43 2.44 -1.55
C PRO A 99 7.47 2.84 -0.49
N LEU A 100 7.79 1.90 0.39
CA LEU A 100 8.90 2.06 1.33
C LEU A 100 10.23 1.72 0.62
N ILE A 101 11.10 2.71 0.48
CA ILE A 101 12.44 2.53 -0.10
C ILE A 101 13.42 2.12 1.00
N THR A 102 14.20 1.06 0.75
CA THR A 102 15.26 0.60 1.66
C THR A 102 16.54 0.33 0.88
N TRP A 103 17.68 0.70 1.48
CA TRP A 103 18.99 0.48 0.88
C TRP A 103 19.72 -0.67 1.60
N THR A 104 20.41 -1.50 0.82
CA THR A 104 21.27 -2.57 1.35
C THR A 104 22.61 -2.56 0.64
N LYS A 105 23.69 -2.66 1.40
CA LYS A 105 25.05 -2.84 0.90
C LYS A 105 25.59 -4.16 1.40
N ASP A 106 26.07 -5.02 0.51
CA ASP A 106 26.62 -6.34 0.86
C ASP A 106 25.69 -7.18 1.75
N SER A 107 24.38 -7.16 1.43
CA SER A 107 23.30 -7.81 2.18
C SER A 107 23.05 -7.26 3.60
N ARG A 108 23.58 -6.08 3.93
CA ARG A 108 23.34 -5.38 5.20
C ARG A 108 22.51 -4.13 4.95
N SER A 109 21.46 -3.93 5.73
CA SER A 109 20.63 -2.72 5.66
C SER A 109 21.47 -1.48 5.99
N VAL A 110 21.36 -0.47 5.13
CA VAL A 110 21.91 0.85 5.38
C VAL A 110 20.81 1.65 6.09
N PRO A 111 20.98 2.03 7.36
CA PRO A 111 20.00 2.86 8.03
C PRO A 111 19.93 4.23 7.36
N PRO A 112 18.75 4.87 7.31
CA PRO A 112 18.65 6.25 6.87
C PRO A 112 19.53 7.11 7.79
N VAL A 113 20.48 7.84 7.18
CA VAL A 113 21.16 8.93 7.90
C VAL A 113 20.14 10.04 8.02
N THR A 114 19.61 10.25 9.22
CA THR A 114 18.98 11.53 9.56
C THR A 114 20.10 12.54 9.70
N ASP A 115 20.25 13.43 8.73
CA ASP A 115 21.08 14.62 8.89
C ASP A 115 20.60 15.36 10.15
N ARG A 116 21.53 15.76 11.03
CA ARG A 116 21.25 16.19 12.40
C ARG A 116 21.66 17.63 12.60
#